data_AF-A0A4Q5GNM5-F1
#
_entry.id   AF-A0A4Q5GNM5-F1
#
_cell.length_a   1.000
_cell.length_b   1.000
_cell.length_c   1.000
_cell.angle_alpha   90.00
_cell.angle_beta   90.00
_cell.angle_gamma   90.00
#
_symmetry.space_group_name_H-M   'P 1'
#
loop_
_entity.id
_entity.type
_entity.pdbx_description
1 polymer ?
#
loop_
_entity_poly.entity_id
_entity_poly.type
_entity_poly.pdbx_seq_one_letter_code
_entity_poly.pdbx_strand_id
1 'polypeptide(L)'
;PEEEPLDLSPRPFNGMLEPHYRDGSMVLDASRNLGYLKDLTPYGATFQPLDLTGYQKEKAMLYVSLRDSYERLYRYEAEYHDEGSAQRIALNTCYDEFVMRYGNLNAKQNVKLVMMDAGGRDILSLERMENGKFVKADIFEHPVSFAVESHANVSSPEEALSASLNKFGTVNLDYMREITDSTAEDLLTALQGRIYYNPLVTGYEIKDRFIAGNVIEKAERIEAWMGDNPENGRMPEVKQALEALKDAEPQRIAFEDLDFNFGERWIPTGVYAAYMSHLFDTDVKIAYSASMDEYSVACGYRTMKITDEFLVKGYYRNYDGMHLLKHALHNTCPDMMKSIGKDEHGNDIKMRDSEGIQLANAKIDEIRNG
;
A
#
# COMPACT_ATOMS: atom_id res chain seq x y z
N PRO A 1 -20.56 -18.46 62.51
CA PRO A 1 -20.15 -19.51 61.55
C PRO A 1 -18.65 -19.37 61.30
N GLU A 2 -17.85 -20.34 61.77
CA GLU A 2 -16.44 -20.43 61.40
C GLU A 2 -16.37 -20.60 59.87
N GLU A 3 -15.71 -19.66 59.18
CA GLU A 3 -15.41 -19.83 57.75
C GLU A 3 -14.50 -21.04 57.62
N GLU A 4 -14.96 -22.09 56.93
CA GLU A 4 -14.12 -23.23 56.59
C GLU A 4 -12.86 -22.71 55.87
N PRO A 5 -11.65 -23.18 56.24
CA PRO A 5 -10.43 -22.71 55.61
C PRO A 5 -10.50 -22.97 54.10
N LEU A 6 -10.29 -21.90 53.31
CA LEU A 6 -10.25 -21.99 51.86
C LEU A 6 -9.19 -23.01 51.44
N ASP A 7 -9.60 -24.07 50.75
CA ASP A 7 -8.67 -25.00 50.11
C ASP A 7 -7.95 -24.28 48.96
N LEU A 8 -6.66 -24.00 49.17
CA LEU A 8 -5.76 -23.31 48.24
C LEU A 8 -5.06 -24.27 47.26
N SER A 9 -5.42 -25.56 47.29
CA SER A 9 -4.85 -26.52 46.34
C SER A 9 -5.27 -26.20 44.90
N PRO A 10 -4.35 -26.30 43.92
CA PRO A 10 -4.71 -26.18 42.51
C PRO A 10 -5.73 -27.26 42.13
N ARG A 11 -6.81 -26.87 41.45
CA ARG A 11 -7.91 -27.78 41.07
C ARG A 11 -8.40 -27.47 39.65
N PRO A 12 -9.07 -28.41 38.95
CA PRO A 12 -9.69 -28.09 37.67
C PRO A 12 -10.68 -26.94 37.79
N PHE A 13 -10.63 -25.99 36.85
CA PHE A 13 -11.58 -24.88 36.79
C PHE A 13 -12.99 -25.42 36.49
N ASN A 14 -13.94 -25.09 37.35
CA ASN A 14 -15.33 -25.56 37.27
C ASN A 14 -16.32 -24.47 36.82
N GLY A 15 -15.82 -23.31 36.40
CA GLY A 15 -16.62 -22.23 35.85
C GLY A 15 -16.75 -22.31 34.33
N MET A 16 -17.57 -21.41 33.76
CA MET A 16 -17.67 -21.26 32.31
C MET A 16 -16.41 -20.55 31.79
N LEU A 17 -15.72 -21.17 30.83
CA LEU A 17 -14.58 -20.54 30.16
C LEU A 17 -15.09 -19.52 29.14
N GLU A 18 -14.72 -18.26 29.32
CA GLU A 18 -15.00 -17.23 28.34
C GLU A 18 -13.84 -17.07 27.34
N PRO A 19 -14.13 -16.72 26.07
CA PRO A 19 -13.12 -16.60 25.01
C PRO A 19 -11.95 -15.65 25.30
N HIS A 20 -12.13 -14.64 26.15
CA HIS A 20 -11.10 -13.66 26.49
C HIS A 20 -10.17 -14.12 27.62
N TYR A 21 -10.43 -15.26 28.24
CA TYR A 21 -9.57 -15.80 29.29
C TYR A 21 -8.23 -16.26 28.72
N ARG A 22 -7.15 -15.89 29.43
CA ARG A 22 -5.76 -16.21 29.11
C ARG A 22 -5.08 -16.85 30.31
N ASP A 23 -3.89 -17.40 30.09
CA ASP A 23 -3.03 -17.84 31.18
C ASP A 23 -2.71 -16.64 32.10
N GLY A 24 -2.99 -16.78 33.41
CA GLY A 24 -2.90 -15.69 34.38
C GLY A 24 -4.14 -14.79 34.48
N SER A 25 -5.25 -15.11 33.81
CA SER A 25 -6.52 -14.38 34.03
C SER A 25 -7.10 -14.66 35.41
N MET A 26 -7.46 -13.59 36.13
CA MET A 26 -8.15 -13.60 37.41
C MET A 26 -9.64 -13.92 37.19
N VAL A 27 -10.16 -14.98 37.79
CA VAL A 27 -11.54 -15.44 37.55
C VAL A 27 -12.23 -15.86 38.85
N LEU A 28 -13.55 -16.00 38.76
CA LEU A 28 -14.36 -16.59 39.81
C LEU A 28 -14.73 -18.03 39.45
N ASP A 29 -14.54 -18.95 40.38
CA ASP A 29 -15.04 -20.31 40.26
C ASP A 29 -16.58 -20.37 40.45
N ALA A 30 -17.21 -21.52 40.21
CA ALA A 30 -18.66 -21.69 40.36
C ALA A 30 -19.16 -21.40 41.79
N SER A 31 -18.27 -21.49 42.79
CA SER A 31 -18.52 -21.19 44.20
C SER A 31 -18.16 -19.74 44.57
N ARG A 32 -17.85 -18.89 43.59
CA ARG A 32 -17.42 -17.48 43.75
C ARG A 32 -16.12 -17.31 44.54
N ASN A 33 -15.23 -18.29 44.50
CA ASN A 33 -13.86 -18.14 44.95
C ASN A 33 -13.03 -17.47 43.87
N LEU A 34 -12.17 -16.54 44.27
CA LEU A 34 -11.27 -15.84 43.37
C LEU A 34 -9.99 -16.65 43.18
N GLY A 35 -9.46 -16.67 41.96
CA GLY A 35 -8.19 -17.31 41.65
C GLY A 35 -7.68 -16.94 40.27
N TYR A 36 -6.55 -17.53 39.87
CA TYR A 36 -6.01 -17.39 38.52
C TYR A 36 -6.19 -18.68 37.72
N LEU A 37 -6.38 -18.52 36.42
CA LEU A 37 -6.25 -19.61 35.48
C LEU A 37 -4.78 -19.89 35.17
N LYS A 38 -4.43 -21.17 35.17
CA LYS A 38 -3.16 -21.72 34.71
C LYS A 38 -3.40 -22.83 33.71
N ASP A 39 -2.43 -23.07 32.83
CA ASP A 39 -2.45 -24.20 31.88
C ASP A 39 -3.74 -24.24 31.04
N LEU A 40 -4.11 -23.09 30.45
CA LEU A 40 -5.32 -22.96 29.65
C LEU A 40 -5.21 -23.83 28.39
N THR A 41 -6.14 -24.78 28.24
CA THR A 41 -6.26 -25.64 27.05
C THR A 41 -7.67 -25.51 26.45
N PRO A 42 -7.89 -25.94 25.20
CA PRO A 42 -9.23 -25.97 24.60
C PRO A 42 -10.24 -26.83 25.38
N TYR A 43 -9.78 -27.73 26.25
CA TYR A 43 -10.60 -28.69 26.98
C TYR A 43 -10.77 -28.36 28.47
N GLY A 44 -10.10 -27.32 28.98
CA GLY A 44 -10.14 -26.97 30.39
C GLY A 44 -8.93 -26.14 30.84
N ALA A 45 -8.96 -25.75 32.11
CA ALA A 45 -7.91 -24.95 32.73
C ALA A 45 -7.72 -25.37 34.20
N THR A 46 -6.53 -25.12 34.74
CA THR A 46 -6.24 -25.27 36.16
C THR A 46 -6.60 -23.97 36.89
N PHE A 47 -7.42 -24.06 37.92
CA PHE A 47 -7.74 -22.96 38.82
C PHE A 47 -6.82 -22.97 40.03
N GLN A 48 -6.10 -21.87 40.24
CA GLN A 48 -5.28 -21.62 41.42
C GLN A 48 -6.02 -20.62 42.31
N PRO A 49 -6.60 -21.04 43.44
CA PRO A 49 -7.27 -20.14 44.37
C PRO A 49 -6.31 -19.08 44.93
N LEU A 50 -6.86 -17.88 45.14
CA LEU A 50 -6.19 -16.74 45.76
C LEU A 50 -6.68 -16.56 47.19
N ASP A 51 -5.75 -16.45 48.13
CA ASP A 51 -6.07 -16.03 49.49
C ASP A 51 -6.10 -14.51 49.58
N LEU A 52 -7.25 -13.91 49.27
CA LEU A 52 -7.51 -12.49 49.47
C LEU A 52 -8.51 -12.28 50.60
N THR A 53 -8.17 -11.40 51.53
CA THR A 53 -9.01 -11.06 52.68
C THR A 53 -10.06 -10.00 52.33
N GLY A 54 -11.32 -10.25 52.70
CA GLY A 54 -12.44 -9.28 52.73
C GLY A 54 -12.41 -8.19 51.65
N TYR A 55 -11.98 -6.98 52.03
CA TYR A 55 -11.91 -5.80 51.16
C TYR A 55 -11.17 -6.04 49.83
N GLN A 56 -10.05 -6.77 49.84
CA GLN A 56 -9.31 -7.05 48.60
C GLN A 56 -10.06 -8.03 47.70
N LYS A 57 -10.77 -9.00 48.28
CA LYS A 57 -11.60 -9.96 47.55
C LYS A 57 -12.79 -9.27 46.89
N GLU A 58 -13.50 -8.40 47.62
CA GLU A 58 -14.63 -7.62 47.06
C GLU A 58 -14.19 -6.70 45.92
N LYS A 59 -13.05 -6.03 46.08
CA LYS A 59 -12.48 -5.19 45.05
C LYS A 59 -12.10 -5.97 43.79
N ALA A 60 -11.50 -7.15 43.96
CA ALA A 60 -11.14 -8.03 42.86
C ALA A 60 -12.38 -8.60 42.14
N MET A 61 -13.45 -8.92 42.87
CA MET A 61 -14.71 -9.36 42.26
C MET A 61 -15.32 -8.29 41.35
N LEU A 62 -15.39 -7.03 41.82
CA LEU A 62 -15.90 -5.93 41.01
C LEU A 62 -15.01 -5.63 39.79
N TYR A 63 -13.69 -5.76 39.95
CA TYR A 63 -12.75 -5.67 38.83
C TYR A 63 -13.01 -6.78 37.78
N VAL A 64 -13.18 -8.03 38.20
CA VAL A 64 -13.46 -9.15 37.29
C VAL A 64 -14.76 -8.91 36.53
N SER A 65 -15.82 -8.45 37.20
CA SER A 65 -17.09 -8.09 36.53
C SER A 65 -16.91 -6.97 35.52
N LEU A 66 -16.16 -5.91 35.85
CA LEU A 66 -15.85 -4.82 34.93
C LEU A 66 -15.09 -5.31 33.69
N ARG A 67 -14.04 -6.12 33.88
CA ARG A 67 -13.26 -6.68 32.78
C ARG A 67 -14.13 -7.53 31.87
N ASP A 68 -14.92 -8.43 32.44
CA ASP A 68 -15.77 -9.33 31.66
C ASP A 68 -16.86 -8.56 30.89
N SER A 69 -17.42 -7.49 31.47
CA SER A 69 -18.33 -6.59 30.75
C SER A 69 -17.66 -5.86 29.59
N TYR A 70 -16.42 -5.39 29.77
CA TYR A 70 -15.64 -4.75 28.70
C TYR A 70 -15.37 -5.72 27.54
N GLU A 71 -14.84 -6.90 27.84
CA GLU A 71 -14.50 -7.91 26.82
C GLU A 71 -15.74 -8.40 26.05
N ARG A 72 -16.88 -8.55 26.75
CA ARG A 72 -18.14 -8.91 26.10
C ARG A 72 -18.67 -7.80 25.19
N LEU A 73 -18.56 -6.53 25.59
CA LEU A 73 -18.93 -5.40 24.73
C LEU A 73 -18.03 -5.34 23.50
N TYR A 74 -16.71 -5.38 23.70
CA TYR A 74 -15.73 -5.31 22.63
C TYR A 74 -15.94 -6.42 21.60
N ARG A 75 -16.14 -7.67 22.06
CA ARG A 75 -16.41 -8.80 21.18
C ARG A 75 -17.73 -8.65 20.44
N TYR A 76 -18.78 -8.21 21.12
CA TYR A 76 -20.09 -7.99 20.50
C TYR A 76 -20.02 -6.95 19.38
N GLU A 77 -19.39 -5.80 19.65
CA GLU A 77 -19.19 -4.76 18.64
C GLU A 77 -18.35 -5.27 17.46
N ALA A 78 -17.26 -5.98 17.72
CA ALA A 78 -16.36 -6.49 16.68
C ALA A 78 -17.02 -7.58 15.80
N GLU A 79 -17.87 -8.44 16.38
CA GLU A 79 -18.51 -9.54 15.65
C GLU A 79 -19.74 -9.06 14.87
N TYR A 80 -20.60 -8.27 15.50
CA TYR A 80 -21.91 -7.90 14.94
C TYR A 80 -21.94 -6.52 14.27
N HIS A 81 -20.89 -5.69 14.45
CA HIS A 81 -20.86 -4.30 13.97
C HIS A 81 -22.09 -3.50 14.44
N ASP A 82 -22.58 -3.84 15.64
CA ASP A 82 -23.73 -3.23 16.28
C ASP A 82 -23.27 -2.46 17.53
N GLU A 83 -24.00 -1.42 17.88
CA GLU A 83 -23.64 -0.53 18.97
C GLU A 83 -23.69 -1.24 20.33
N GLY A 84 -24.44 -2.33 20.48
CA GLY A 84 -24.46 -3.12 21.73
C GLY A 84 -24.87 -2.29 22.95
N SER A 85 -25.92 -1.47 22.81
CA SER A 85 -26.35 -0.50 23.82
C SER A 85 -26.56 -1.12 25.21
N ALA A 86 -27.12 -2.33 25.28
CA ALA A 86 -27.32 -3.05 26.55
C ALA A 86 -25.98 -3.43 27.23
N GLN A 87 -25.00 -3.89 26.45
CA GLN A 87 -23.66 -4.25 26.91
C GLN A 87 -22.89 -3.01 27.35
N ARG A 88 -23.05 -1.88 26.66
CA ARG A 88 -22.45 -0.59 27.06
C ARG A 88 -23.04 -0.04 28.35
N ILE A 89 -24.35 -0.18 28.56
CA ILE A 89 -25.01 0.14 29.84
C ILE A 89 -24.44 -0.74 30.97
N ALA A 90 -24.26 -2.03 30.72
CA ALA A 90 -23.68 -2.96 31.69
C ALA A 90 -22.22 -2.59 32.05
N LEU A 91 -21.40 -2.24 31.05
CA LEU A 91 -20.03 -1.74 31.24
C LEU A 91 -20.01 -0.47 32.08
N ASN A 92 -20.85 0.52 31.74
CA ASN A 92 -20.96 1.77 32.52
C ASN A 92 -21.36 1.49 33.97
N THR A 93 -22.33 0.61 34.19
CA THR A 93 -22.81 0.25 35.54
C THR A 93 -21.69 -0.39 36.37
N CYS A 94 -20.95 -1.35 35.81
CA CYS A 94 -19.84 -2.00 36.52
C CYS A 94 -18.70 -1.01 36.83
N TYR A 95 -18.40 -0.10 35.91
CA TYR A 95 -17.39 0.93 36.10
C TYR A 95 -17.80 1.92 37.19
N ASP A 96 -19.02 2.45 37.13
CA ASP A 96 -19.51 3.42 38.10
C ASP A 96 -19.57 2.81 39.51
N GLU A 97 -19.96 1.54 39.65
CA GLU A 97 -19.92 0.82 40.92
C GLU A 97 -18.48 0.67 41.46
N PHE A 98 -17.52 0.31 40.60
CA PHE A 98 -16.13 0.19 41.00
C PHE A 98 -15.55 1.53 41.47
N VAL A 99 -15.75 2.59 40.69
CA VAL A 99 -15.24 3.93 40.98
C VAL A 99 -15.89 4.52 42.23
N MET A 100 -17.19 4.30 42.45
CA MET A 100 -17.89 4.76 43.65
C MET A 100 -17.30 4.17 44.94
N ARG A 101 -16.86 2.90 44.92
CA ARG A 101 -16.32 2.23 46.12
C ARG A 101 -14.81 2.36 46.28
N TYR A 102 -14.06 2.37 45.18
CA TYR A 102 -12.60 2.22 45.20
C TYR A 102 -11.84 3.34 44.46
N GLY A 103 -12.55 4.29 43.84
CA GLY A 103 -11.98 5.36 43.02
C GLY A 103 -11.53 4.86 41.63
N ASN A 104 -10.86 5.75 40.89
CA ASN A 104 -10.42 5.51 39.52
C ASN A 104 -9.51 4.28 39.35
N LEU A 105 -9.64 3.55 38.24
CA LEU A 105 -8.84 2.36 37.91
C LEU A 105 -7.34 2.67 37.91
N ASN A 106 -6.95 3.79 37.30
CA ASN A 106 -5.57 4.25 37.19
C ASN A 106 -5.04 4.93 38.47
N ALA A 107 -5.81 4.97 39.55
CA ALA A 107 -5.29 5.42 40.84
C ALA A 107 -4.22 4.44 41.37
N LYS A 108 -3.15 4.97 41.99
CA LYS A 108 -2.00 4.18 42.49
C LYS A 108 -2.40 2.98 43.38
N GLN A 109 -3.51 3.10 44.11
CA GLN A 109 -4.05 2.07 45.00
C GLN A 109 -4.79 0.92 44.27
N ASN A 110 -5.21 1.13 43.02
CA ASN A 110 -5.99 0.19 42.22
C ASN A 110 -5.13 -0.53 41.18
N VAL A 111 -4.19 0.18 40.54
CA VAL A 111 -3.30 -0.34 39.49
C VAL A 111 -2.62 -1.65 39.86
N LYS A 112 -2.15 -1.80 41.11
CA LYS A 112 -1.48 -3.04 41.56
C LYS A 112 -2.37 -4.27 41.47
N LEU A 113 -3.65 -4.14 41.81
CA LEU A 113 -4.61 -5.24 41.76
C LEU A 113 -4.96 -5.57 40.30
N VAL A 114 -5.22 -4.54 39.50
CA VAL A 114 -5.56 -4.67 38.07
C VAL A 114 -4.43 -5.38 37.32
N MET A 115 -3.17 -5.01 37.58
CA MET A 115 -1.99 -5.60 36.95
C MET A 115 -1.68 -7.04 37.39
N MET A 116 -2.39 -7.59 38.38
CA MET A 116 -2.28 -9.01 38.70
C MET A 116 -3.04 -9.88 37.69
N ASP A 117 -3.99 -9.31 36.96
CA ASP A 117 -4.74 -10.00 35.92
C ASP A 117 -4.04 -9.86 34.56
N ALA A 118 -4.05 -10.93 33.77
CA ALA A 118 -3.42 -10.95 32.44
C ALA A 118 -3.99 -9.87 31.47
N GLY A 119 -5.28 -9.53 31.60
CA GLY A 119 -5.96 -8.49 30.82
C GLY A 119 -5.90 -7.10 31.46
N GLY A 120 -5.18 -6.92 32.57
CA GLY A 120 -5.23 -5.69 33.36
C GLY A 120 -4.84 -4.42 32.61
N ARG A 121 -3.90 -4.52 31.65
CA ARG A 121 -3.48 -3.37 30.84
C ARG A 121 -4.61 -2.81 29.98
N ASP A 122 -5.41 -3.69 29.41
CA ASP A 122 -6.52 -3.33 28.53
C ASP A 122 -7.59 -2.59 29.36
N ILE A 123 -7.86 -3.05 30.59
CA ILE A 123 -8.81 -2.39 31.49
C ILE A 123 -8.33 -1.02 31.97
N LEU A 124 -7.02 -0.81 32.14
CA LEU A 124 -6.51 0.53 32.47
C LEU A 124 -6.69 1.55 31.34
N SER A 125 -6.89 1.09 30.09
CA SER A 125 -7.17 1.97 28.95
C SER A 125 -8.59 2.56 28.97
N LEU A 126 -9.47 2.04 29.83
CA LEU A 126 -10.81 2.59 30.07
C LEU A 126 -10.78 4.00 30.68
N GLU A 127 -9.65 4.44 31.22
CA GLU A 127 -9.47 5.79 31.73
C GLU A 127 -8.33 6.52 31.02
N ARG A 128 -8.62 7.72 30.52
CA ARG A 128 -7.63 8.63 29.95
C ARG A 128 -7.28 9.72 30.96
N MET A 129 -6.07 10.27 30.85
CA MET A 129 -5.66 11.40 31.67
C MET A 129 -5.84 12.70 30.90
N GLU A 130 -6.75 13.55 31.35
CA GLU A 130 -6.98 14.89 30.81
C GLU A 130 -6.85 15.94 31.92
N ASN A 131 -6.00 16.95 31.71
CA ASN A 131 -5.80 18.04 32.67
C ASN A 131 -5.50 17.57 34.12
N GLY A 132 -4.80 16.45 34.27
CA GLY A 132 -4.46 15.85 35.57
C GLY A 132 -5.61 15.12 36.26
N LYS A 133 -6.74 14.88 35.58
CA LYS A 133 -7.86 14.06 36.06
C LYS A 133 -8.06 12.84 35.17
N PHE A 134 -8.59 11.77 35.75
CA PHE A 134 -8.98 10.57 35.00
C PHE A 134 -10.40 10.75 34.46
N VAL A 135 -10.56 10.58 33.14
CA VAL A 135 -11.83 10.66 32.41
C VAL A 135 -12.11 9.33 31.72
N LYS A 136 -13.40 9.01 31.50
CA LYS A 136 -13.81 7.79 30.78
C LYS A 136 -13.26 7.80 29.33
N ALA A 137 -12.90 6.63 28.83
CA ALA A 137 -12.57 6.43 27.42
C ALA A 137 -13.82 6.46 26.52
N ASP A 138 -13.61 6.62 25.21
CA ASP A 138 -14.71 6.79 24.24
C ASP A 138 -15.66 5.59 24.16
N ILE A 139 -15.18 4.38 24.50
CA ILE A 139 -15.98 3.14 24.51
C ILE A 139 -17.22 3.20 25.42
N PHE A 140 -17.20 4.07 26.44
CA PHE A 140 -18.35 4.28 27.32
C PHE A 140 -19.49 5.05 26.67
N GLU A 141 -19.23 5.75 25.55
CA GLU A 141 -20.19 6.59 24.84
C GLU A 141 -20.57 6.01 23.48
N HIS A 142 -19.60 5.56 22.67
CA HIS A 142 -19.85 5.04 21.32
C HIS A 142 -18.91 3.86 20.98
N PRO A 143 -19.22 3.08 19.91
CA PRO A 143 -18.34 1.99 19.49
C PRO A 143 -16.96 2.49 19.10
N VAL A 144 -15.95 1.72 19.50
CA VAL A 144 -14.53 1.94 19.12
C VAL A 144 -13.93 0.73 18.40
N SER A 145 -14.67 -0.38 18.36
CA SER A 145 -14.23 -1.66 17.81
C SER A 145 -14.38 -1.74 16.29
N PHE A 146 -15.18 -0.84 15.70
CA PHE A 146 -15.37 -0.69 14.26
C PHE A 146 -15.55 0.80 13.90
N ALA A 147 -15.33 1.14 12.64
CA ALA A 147 -15.59 2.49 12.16
C ALA A 147 -17.10 2.76 12.21
N VAL A 148 -17.54 3.54 13.20
CA VAL A 148 -18.88 4.12 13.17
C VAL A 148 -18.87 5.14 12.06
N GLU A 149 -19.58 4.85 10.97
CA GLU A 149 -19.82 5.84 9.93
C GLU A 149 -20.62 6.97 10.58
N SER A 150 -19.93 8.01 11.01
CA SER A 150 -20.59 9.28 11.23
C SER A 150 -21.09 9.70 9.86
N HIS A 151 -22.38 9.51 9.62
CA HIS A 151 -23.13 10.35 8.70
C HIS A 151 -23.10 11.77 9.29
N ALA A 152 -21.92 12.38 9.34
CA ALA A 152 -21.81 13.81 9.43
C ALA A 152 -22.50 14.27 8.16
N ASN A 153 -23.69 14.86 8.30
CA ASN A 153 -24.37 15.49 7.18
C ASN A 153 -23.38 16.44 6.55
N VAL A 154 -22.80 15.97 5.45
CA VAL A 154 -21.73 16.66 4.79
C VAL A 154 -22.39 17.84 4.12
N SER A 155 -22.01 19.04 4.55
CA SER A 155 -22.72 20.25 4.13
C SER A 155 -22.33 20.69 2.72
N SER A 156 -21.24 20.13 2.16
CA SER A 156 -20.71 20.53 0.86
C SER A 156 -20.48 19.34 -0.11
N PRO A 157 -20.77 19.50 -1.41
CA PRO A 157 -20.48 18.49 -2.43
C PRO A 157 -19.00 18.03 -2.48
N GLU A 158 -18.05 18.90 -2.10
CA GLU A 158 -16.61 18.57 -2.09
C GLU A 158 -16.21 17.63 -0.95
N GLU A 159 -16.75 17.86 0.25
CA GLU A 159 -16.57 16.95 1.37
C GLU A 159 -17.22 15.60 1.06
N ALA A 160 -18.33 15.59 0.31
CA ALA A 160 -19.02 14.36 -0.06
C ALA A 160 -18.22 13.55 -1.07
N LEU A 161 -17.60 14.22 -2.04
CA LEU A 161 -16.65 13.61 -2.96
C LEU A 161 -15.47 13.01 -2.18
N SER A 162 -14.93 13.74 -1.20
CA SER A 162 -13.82 13.26 -0.37
C SER A 162 -14.22 12.05 0.48
N ALA A 163 -15.41 12.06 1.07
CA ALA A 163 -15.97 10.91 1.80
C ALA A 163 -16.15 9.68 0.90
N SER A 164 -16.65 9.89 -0.33
CA SER A 164 -16.82 8.83 -1.33
C SER A 164 -15.47 8.21 -1.73
N LEU A 165 -14.46 9.04 -1.98
CA LEU A 165 -13.10 8.58 -2.30
C LEU A 165 -12.45 7.86 -1.12
N ASN A 166 -12.61 8.34 0.11
CA ASN A 166 -12.08 7.68 1.30
C ASN A 166 -12.72 6.31 1.54
N LYS A 167 -14.03 6.17 1.26
CA LYS A 167 -14.77 4.93 1.50
C LYS A 167 -14.62 3.91 0.36
N PHE A 168 -14.69 4.34 -0.89
CA PHE A 168 -14.76 3.45 -2.07
C PHE A 168 -13.53 3.54 -3.00
N GLY A 169 -12.68 4.54 -2.85
CA GLY A 169 -11.55 4.80 -3.77
C GLY A 169 -11.98 5.30 -5.15
N THR A 170 -13.28 5.55 -5.37
CA THR A 170 -13.88 6.01 -6.63
C THR A 170 -15.02 6.99 -6.34
N VAL A 171 -15.49 7.69 -7.38
CA VAL A 171 -16.64 8.60 -7.24
C VAL A 171 -17.93 7.78 -7.26
N ASN A 172 -18.52 7.57 -6.09
CA ASN A 172 -19.82 6.92 -5.92
C ASN A 172 -20.90 7.98 -5.67
N LEU A 173 -21.69 8.28 -6.70
CA LEU A 173 -22.77 9.27 -6.65
C LEU A 173 -23.93 8.85 -5.74
N ASP A 174 -24.26 7.57 -5.65
CA ASP A 174 -25.38 7.11 -4.82
C ASP A 174 -25.08 7.33 -3.33
N TYR A 175 -23.86 7.01 -2.90
CA TYR A 175 -23.41 7.32 -1.54
C TYR A 175 -23.34 8.83 -1.27
N MET A 176 -22.85 9.61 -2.24
CA MET A 176 -22.78 11.07 -2.08
C MET A 176 -24.16 11.70 -1.89
N ARG A 177 -25.18 11.17 -2.57
CA ARG A 177 -26.58 11.63 -2.40
C ARG A 177 -27.12 11.32 -1.02
N GLU A 178 -26.80 10.14 -0.46
CA GLU A 178 -27.22 9.76 0.89
C GLU A 178 -26.66 10.67 1.97
N ILE A 179 -25.45 11.22 1.79
CA ILE A 179 -24.78 12.02 2.83
C ILE A 179 -24.99 13.54 2.70
N THR A 180 -25.45 14.03 1.54
CA THR A 180 -25.69 15.47 1.29
C THR A 180 -27.16 15.84 1.10
N ASP A 181 -28.10 14.89 1.19
CA ASP A 181 -29.52 15.10 0.86
C ASP A 181 -29.75 15.84 -0.48
N SER A 182 -28.81 15.70 -1.43
CA SER A 182 -28.79 16.45 -2.70
C SER A 182 -29.09 15.54 -3.88
N THR A 183 -29.53 16.12 -5.01
CA THR A 183 -29.73 15.33 -6.23
C THR A 183 -28.41 15.04 -6.94
N ALA A 184 -28.41 14.01 -7.80
CA ALA A 184 -27.24 13.70 -8.63
C ALA A 184 -26.87 14.87 -9.54
N GLU A 185 -27.87 15.58 -10.10
CA GLU A 185 -27.67 16.72 -10.98
C GLU A 185 -27.00 17.90 -10.25
N ASP A 186 -27.42 18.18 -9.02
CA ASP A 186 -26.82 19.23 -8.20
C ASP A 186 -25.35 18.91 -7.87
N LEU A 187 -25.06 17.66 -7.52
CA LEU A 187 -23.69 17.20 -7.25
C LEU A 187 -22.80 17.29 -8.49
N LEU A 188 -23.30 16.87 -9.66
CA LEU A 188 -22.57 16.95 -10.92
C LEU A 188 -22.30 18.40 -11.34
N THR A 189 -23.28 19.27 -11.13
CA THR A 189 -23.15 20.71 -11.42
C THR A 189 -22.13 21.36 -10.48
N ALA A 190 -22.20 21.07 -9.18
CA ALA A 190 -21.27 21.60 -8.19
C ALA A 190 -19.83 21.09 -8.38
N LEU A 191 -19.66 19.87 -8.89
CA LEU A 191 -18.37 19.22 -9.10
C LEU A 191 -17.87 19.33 -10.55
N GLN A 192 -18.50 20.19 -11.36
CA GLN A 192 -18.11 20.41 -12.74
C GLN A 192 -16.63 20.84 -12.83
N GLY A 193 -15.86 20.15 -13.66
CA GLY A 193 -14.41 20.39 -13.80
C GLY A 193 -13.53 19.74 -12.74
N ARG A 194 -14.11 19.12 -11.70
CA ARG A 194 -13.38 18.27 -10.73
C ARG A 194 -13.58 16.79 -10.98
N ILE A 195 -14.72 16.39 -11.54
CA ILE A 195 -15.01 15.02 -11.96
C ILE A 195 -15.38 14.99 -13.43
N TYR A 196 -15.02 13.91 -14.11
CA TYR A 196 -15.35 13.65 -15.51
C TYR A 196 -15.93 12.25 -15.64
N TYR A 197 -16.91 12.12 -16.53
CA TYR A 197 -17.46 10.81 -16.87
C TYR A 197 -16.51 10.09 -17.83
N ASN A 198 -16.03 8.91 -17.43
CA ASN A 198 -15.21 8.05 -18.28
C ASN A 198 -16.08 6.94 -18.91
N PRO A 199 -16.35 7.00 -20.23
CA PRO A 199 -17.15 5.99 -20.90
C PRO A 199 -16.47 4.61 -21.00
N LEU A 200 -15.13 4.56 -20.90
CA LEU A 200 -14.36 3.31 -20.97
C LEU A 200 -14.50 2.46 -19.70
N VAL A 201 -14.76 3.11 -18.56
CA VAL A 201 -14.97 2.48 -17.24
C VAL A 201 -16.45 2.57 -16.83
N THR A 202 -17.27 3.27 -17.60
CA THR A 202 -18.70 3.52 -17.33
C THR A 202 -18.96 4.15 -15.96
N GLY A 203 -18.11 5.09 -15.54
CA GLY A 203 -18.17 5.71 -14.21
C GLY A 203 -17.54 7.09 -14.17
N TYR A 204 -17.73 7.80 -13.05
CA TYR A 204 -17.11 9.09 -12.81
C TYR A 204 -15.71 8.92 -12.19
N GLU A 205 -14.76 9.69 -12.70
CA GLU A 205 -13.40 9.77 -12.17
C GLU A 205 -13.06 11.22 -11.82
N ILE A 206 -12.20 11.41 -10.82
CA ILE A 206 -11.66 12.73 -10.50
C ILE A 206 -10.72 13.20 -11.61
N LYS A 207 -10.62 14.52 -11.79
CA LYS A 207 -9.77 15.18 -12.80
C LYS A 207 -8.35 14.62 -12.81
N ASP A 208 -7.72 14.53 -11.63
CA ASP A 208 -6.33 14.08 -11.50
C ASP A 208 -6.12 12.65 -12.01
N ARG A 209 -7.11 11.77 -11.81
CA ARG A 209 -7.06 10.38 -12.28
C ARG A 209 -7.42 10.27 -13.76
N PHE A 210 -8.42 11.04 -14.19
CA PHE A 210 -8.89 11.03 -15.57
C PHE A 210 -7.81 11.53 -16.53
N ILE A 211 -7.16 12.65 -16.18
CA ILE A 211 -6.09 13.31 -16.97
C ILE A 211 -4.69 12.69 -16.72
N ALA A 212 -4.58 11.62 -15.94
CA ALA A 212 -3.30 10.92 -15.76
C ALA A 212 -2.97 9.97 -16.92
N GLY A 213 -1.68 9.83 -17.25
CA GLY A 213 -1.19 8.84 -18.23
C GLY A 213 -1.21 9.34 -19.67
N ASN A 214 -1.36 8.42 -20.63
CA ASN A 214 -1.36 8.75 -22.06
C ASN A 214 -2.68 9.42 -22.46
N VAL A 215 -2.77 10.73 -22.29
CA VAL A 215 -3.98 11.53 -22.57
C VAL A 215 -4.38 11.50 -24.05
N ILE A 216 -3.41 11.40 -24.97
CA ILE A 216 -3.64 11.32 -26.42
C ILE A 216 -4.37 10.03 -26.76
N GLU A 217 -3.82 8.89 -26.34
CA GLU A 217 -4.44 7.58 -26.57
C GLU A 217 -5.83 7.47 -25.90
N LYS A 218 -5.98 8.02 -24.68
CA LYS A 218 -7.29 8.08 -24.01
C LYS A 218 -8.30 8.89 -24.82
N ALA A 219 -7.91 10.05 -25.35
CA ALA A 219 -8.78 10.89 -26.16
C ALA A 219 -9.22 10.17 -27.44
N GLU A 220 -8.29 9.53 -28.16
CA GLU A 220 -8.58 8.73 -29.36
C GLU A 220 -9.56 7.59 -29.07
N ARG A 221 -9.37 6.87 -27.96
CA ARG A 221 -10.27 5.78 -27.54
C ARG A 221 -11.68 6.28 -27.19
N ILE A 222 -11.79 7.45 -26.56
CA ILE A 222 -13.08 8.08 -26.26
C ILE A 222 -13.76 8.55 -27.56
N GLU A 223 -13.01 9.11 -28.50
CA GLU A 223 -13.55 9.49 -29.83
C GLU A 223 -14.07 8.27 -30.60
N ALA A 224 -13.32 7.17 -30.62
CA ALA A 224 -13.78 5.91 -31.21
C ALA A 224 -15.08 5.42 -30.54
N TRP A 225 -15.13 5.43 -29.20
CA TRP A 225 -16.31 5.02 -28.46
C TRP A 225 -17.54 5.90 -28.76
N MET A 226 -17.36 7.22 -28.95
CA MET A 226 -18.44 8.12 -29.37
C MET A 226 -18.94 7.79 -30.78
N GLY A 227 -18.04 7.42 -31.70
CA GLY A 227 -18.41 6.99 -33.05
C GLY A 227 -19.25 5.71 -33.05
N ASP A 228 -18.92 4.77 -32.17
CA ASP A 228 -19.63 3.50 -32.03
C ASP A 228 -20.97 3.62 -31.27
N ASN A 229 -21.17 4.67 -30.47
CA ASN A 229 -22.34 4.85 -29.60
C ASN A 229 -23.04 6.22 -29.77
N PRO A 230 -23.51 6.58 -30.98
CA PRO A 230 -24.01 7.93 -31.29
C PRO A 230 -25.32 8.31 -30.57
N GLU A 231 -26.15 7.34 -30.17
CA GLU A 231 -27.46 7.58 -29.53
C GLU A 231 -27.41 7.54 -27.99
N ASN A 232 -26.22 7.54 -27.38
CA ASN A 232 -26.11 7.46 -25.94
C ASN A 232 -26.55 8.77 -25.26
N GLY A 233 -27.45 8.69 -24.27
CA GLY A 233 -27.95 9.85 -23.53
C GLY A 233 -26.88 10.64 -22.76
N ARG A 234 -25.69 10.05 -22.55
CA ARG A 234 -24.54 10.67 -21.86
C ARG A 234 -23.52 11.35 -22.80
N MET A 235 -23.91 11.62 -24.05
CA MET A 235 -23.03 12.30 -25.01
C MET A 235 -22.52 13.68 -24.55
N PRO A 236 -23.32 14.54 -23.87
CA PRO A 236 -22.83 15.83 -23.37
C PRO A 236 -21.66 15.70 -22.40
N GLU A 237 -21.73 14.78 -21.44
CA GLU A 237 -20.71 14.56 -20.42
C GLU A 237 -19.43 14.00 -21.03
N VAL A 238 -19.57 13.11 -22.02
CA VAL A 238 -18.41 12.53 -22.74
C VAL A 238 -17.71 13.59 -23.58
N LYS A 239 -18.45 14.52 -24.20
CA LYS A 239 -17.85 15.65 -24.93
C LYS A 239 -17.05 16.57 -24.01
N GLN A 240 -17.58 16.87 -22.83
CA GLN A 240 -16.87 17.67 -21.82
C GLN A 240 -15.60 16.95 -21.35
N ALA A 241 -15.66 15.64 -21.14
CA ALA A 241 -14.50 14.83 -20.77
C ALA A 241 -13.44 14.82 -21.88
N LEU A 242 -13.84 14.72 -23.16
CA LEU A 242 -12.93 14.81 -24.29
C LEU A 242 -12.26 16.18 -24.38
N GLU A 243 -13.01 17.26 -24.20
CA GLU A 243 -12.47 18.62 -24.21
C GLU A 243 -11.41 18.81 -23.12
N ALA A 244 -11.65 18.26 -21.92
CA ALA A 244 -10.67 18.27 -20.84
C ALA A 244 -9.39 17.49 -21.17
N LEU A 245 -9.48 16.39 -21.93
CA LEU A 245 -8.30 15.66 -22.40
C LEU A 245 -7.54 16.43 -23.48
N LYS A 246 -8.25 17.14 -24.37
CA LYS A 246 -7.64 17.98 -25.41
C LYS A 246 -6.94 19.20 -24.83
N ASP A 247 -7.53 19.84 -23.83
CA ASP A 247 -6.91 20.95 -23.10
C ASP A 247 -5.65 20.51 -22.34
N ALA A 248 -5.64 19.27 -21.86
CA ALA A 248 -4.49 18.65 -21.20
C ALA A 248 -3.49 17.97 -22.15
N GLU A 249 -3.68 18.07 -23.47
CA GLU A 249 -2.74 17.50 -24.43
C GLU A 249 -1.38 18.22 -24.30
N PRO A 250 -0.27 17.50 -24.03
CA PRO A 250 1.03 18.12 -23.95
C PRO A 250 1.41 18.71 -25.31
N GLN A 251 2.12 19.84 -25.29
CA GLN A 251 2.60 20.46 -26.51
C GLN A 251 3.46 19.45 -27.30
N ARG A 252 3.13 19.28 -28.58
CA ARG A 252 3.93 18.44 -29.48
C ARG A 252 5.33 19.01 -29.59
N ILE A 253 6.32 18.19 -29.26
CA ILE A 253 7.73 18.54 -29.40
C ILE A 253 8.10 18.35 -30.87
N ALA A 254 8.68 19.37 -31.50
CA ALA A 254 9.17 19.26 -32.86
C ALA A 254 10.38 18.31 -32.88
N PHE A 255 10.58 17.60 -34.00
CA PHE A 255 11.72 16.67 -34.10
C PHE A 255 13.07 17.36 -33.90
N GLU A 256 13.18 18.62 -34.33
CA GLU A 256 14.40 19.45 -34.16
C GLU A 256 14.72 19.77 -32.69
N ASP A 257 13.71 19.74 -31.82
CA ASP A 257 13.87 19.98 -30.37
C ASP A 257 14.14 18.67 -29.59
N LEU A 258 14.09 17.51 -30.26
CA LEU A 258 14.36 16.22 -29.65
C LEU A 258 15.88 15.95 -29.69
N ASP A 259 16.54 16.10 -28.54
CA ASP A 259 17.91 15.64 -28.32
C ASP A 259 17.90 14.26 -27.67
N PHE A 260 18.31 13.23 -28.40
CA PHE A 260 18.37 11.85 -27.91
C PHE A 260 19.56 11.10 -28.48
N ASN A 261 20.12 10.18 -27.69
CA ASN A 261 21.24 9.37 -28.13
C ASN A 261 20.77 8.18 -28.98
N PHE A 262 21.68 7.63 -29.76
CA PHE A 262 21.44 6.34 -30.39
C PHE A 262 21.36 5.23 -29.32
N GLY A 263 20.25 4.47 -29.30
CA GLY A 263 20.02 3.40 -28.32
C GLY A 263 19.16 3.78 -27.11
N GLU A 264 18.40 4.87 -27.17
CA GLU A 264 17.38 5.16 -26.16
C GLU A 264 16.32 4.04 -26.07
N ARG A 265 15.95 3.67 -24.84
CA ARG A 265 15.06 2.53 -24.55
C ARG A 265 13.60 2.76 -24.96
N TRP A 266 13.20 4.02 -25.10
CA TRP A 266 11.84 4.40 -25.49
C TRP A 266 11.64 4.39 -27.01
N ILE A 267 12.72 4.33 -27.79
CA ILE A 267 12.65 4.23 -29.25
C ILE A 267 12.45 2.74 -29.64
N PRO A 268 11.42 2.41 -30.43
CA PRO A 268 11.20 1.03 -30.86
C PRO A 268 12.40 0.46 -31.62
N THR A 269 12.79 -0.78 -31.30
CA THR A 269 13.97 -1.42 -31.90
C THR A 269 13.87 -1.58 -33.42
N GLY A 270 12.64 -1.62 -33.97
CA GLY A 270 12.39 -1.65 -35.40
C GLY A 270 12.92 -0.41 -36.14
N VAL A 271 12.96 0.75 -35.48
CA VAL A 271 13.52 1.99 -36.04
C VAL A 271 15.03 1.84 -36.22
N TYR A 272 15.73 1.40 -35.17
CA TYR A 272 17.16 1.12 -35.24
C TYR A 272 17.51 0.02 -36.24
N ALA A 273 16.71 -1.04 -36.30
CA ALA A 273 16.90 -2.13 -37.25
C ALA A 273 16.81 -1.66 -38.71
N ALA A 274 15.81 -0.84 -39.04
CA ALA A 274 15.64 -0.28 -40.38
C ALA A 274 16.81 0.63 -40.77
N TYR A 275 17.22 1.53 -39.87
CA TYR A 275 18.36 2.42 -40.08
C TYR A 275 19.66 1.63 -40.30
N MET A 276 19.98 0.68 -39.42
CA MET A 276 21.20 -0.13 -39.54
C MET A 276 21.19 -1.03 -40.77
N SER A 277 20.01 -1.50 -41.19
CA SER A 277 19.88 -2.27 -42.41
C SER A 277 20.23 -1.46 -43.65
N HIS A 278 19.84 -0.18 -43.67
CA HIS A 278 20.22 0.76 -44.71
C HIS A 278 21.71 1.12 -44.66
N LEU A 279 22.26 1.41 -43.47
CA LEU A 279 23.67 1.76 -43.30
C LEU A 279 24.61 0.62 -43.76
N PHE A 280 24.35 -0.61 -43.33
CA PHE A 280 25.18 -1.78 -43.63
C PHE A 280 24.80 -2.54 -44.90
N ASP A 281 23.72 -2.13 -45.58
CA ASP A 281 23.22 -2.77 -46.80
C ASP A 281 22.92 -4.28 -46.61
N THR A 282 22.32 -4.64 -45.47
CA THR A 282 21.96 -6.02 -45.10
C THR A 282 20.79 -6.03 -44.13
N ASP A 283 20.05 -7.14 -44.00
CA ASP A 283 18.98 -7.25 -43.00
C ASP A 283 19.58 -7.33 -41.59
N VAL A 284 19.39 -6.28 -40.78
CA VAL A 284 19.82 -6.18 -39.39
C VAL A 284 18.63 -6.30 -38.46
N LYS A 285 18.68 -7.24 -37.52
CA LYS A 285 17.67 -7.44 -36.48
C LYS A 285 18.22 -7.00 -35.15
N ILE A 286 17.44 -6.18 -34.44
CA ILE A 286 17.77 -5.65 -33.13
C ILE A 286 16.64 -5.99 -32.16
N ALA A 287 16.99 -6.63 -31.05
CA ALA A 287 16.04 -6.93 -29.98
C ALA A 287 16.61 -6.47 -28.63
N TYR A 288 15.76 -5.81 -27.83
CA TYR A 288 16.10 -5.30 -26.51
C TYR A 288 15.53 -6.23 -25.43
N SER A 289 16.38 -6.64 -24.50
CA SER A 289 15.99 -7.43 -23.32
C SER A 289 15.86 -6.51 -22.12
N ALA A 290 14.63 -6.17 -21.72
CA ALA A 290 14.38 -5.28 -20.59
C ALA A 290 14.86 -5.84 -19.24
N SER A 291 14.93 -7.17 -19.07
CA SER A 291 15.39 -7.79 -17.83
C SER A 291 16.91 -7.74 -17.65
N MET A 292 17.65 -7.70 -18.76
CA MET A 292 19.13 -7.66 -18.76
C MET A 292 19.68 -6.28 -19.11
N ASP A 293 18.81 -5.35 -19.50
CA ASP A 293 19.19 -4.03 -20.03
C ASP A 293 20.19 -4.15 -21.21
N GLU A 294 19.95 -5.13 -22.09
CA GLU A 294 20.90 -5.52 -23.14
C GLU A 294 20.27 -5.50 -24.53
N TYR A 295 20.98 -4.91 -25.50
CA TYR A 295 20.64 -5.02 -26.91
C TYR A 295 21.36 -6.23 -27.53
N SER A 296 20.57 -7.04 -28.24
CA SER A 296 21.06 -8.10 -29.10
C SER A 296 20.95 -7.66 -30.56
N VAL A 297 22.02 -7.90 -31.32
CA VAL A 297 22.12 -7.51 -32.73
C VAL A 297 22.51 -8.72 -33.56
N ALA A 298 21.80 -8.93 -34.66
CA ALA A 298 22.07 -9.99 -35.61
C ALA A 298 21.95 -9.44 -37.03
N CYS A 299 22.76 -9.94 -37.95
CA CYS A 299 22.68 -9.60 -39.37
C CYS A 299 22.46 -10.87 -40.20
N GLY A 300 21.70 -10.77 -41.29
CA GLY A 300 21.47 -11.89 -42.20
C GLY A 300 22.77 -12.40 -42.84
N TYR A 301 23.59 -11.48 -43.35
CA TYR A 301 24.92 -11.77 -43.88
C TYR A 301 25.86 -10.57 -43.67
N ARG A 302 27.16 -10.85 -43.61
CA ARG A 302 28.20 -9.82 -43.41
C ARG A 302 28.61 -9.20 -44.74
N THR A 303 28.40 -7.90 -44.88
CA THR A 303 28.83 -7.11 -46.05
C THR A 303 30.25 -6.57 -45.86
N MET A 304 30.87 -6.09 -46.95
CA MET A 304 32.20 -5.43 -46.88
C MET A 304 32.19 -4.21 -45.95
N LYS A 305 31.03 -3.53 -45.82
CA LYS A 305 30.86 -2.45 -44.84
C LYS A 305 31.13 -2.95 -43.41
N ILE A 306 30.53 -4.08 -43.04
CA ILE A 306 30.67 -4.65 -41.69
C ILE A 306 32.08 -5.20 -41.46
N THR A 307 32.66 -5.88 -42.46
CA THR A 307 33.91 -6.65 -42.28
C THR A 307 35.18 -5.87 -42.57
N ASP A 308 35.13 -4.81 -43.37
CA ASP A 308 36.30 -4.00 -43.74
C ASP A 308 36.12 -2.52 -43.35
N GLU A 309 35.01 -1.87 -43.74
CA GLU A 309 34.85 -0.41 -43.56
C GLU A 309 34.67 0.01 -42.09
N PHE A 310 33.86 -0.74 -41.35
CA PHE A 310 33.63 -0.57 -39.90
C PHE A 310 34.47 -1.55 -39.06
N LEU A 311 35.53 -2.12 -39.62
CA LEU A 311 36.43 -3.00 -38.88
C LEU A 311 37.52 -2.20 -38.17
N VAL A 312 37.61 -2.40 -36.85
CA VAL A 312 38.72 -1.90 -36.05
C VAL A 312 39.59 -3.06 -35.60
N LYS A 313 40.83 -3.09 -36.10
CA LYS A 313 41.81 -4.12 -35.77
C LYS A 313 42.46 -3.80 -34.43
N GLY A 314 42.19 -4.61 -33.41
CA GLY A 314 42.87 -4.52 -32.12
C GLY A 314 43.98 -5.55 -32.01
N TYR A 315 44.90 -5.31 -31.07
CA TYR A 315 46.07 -6.18 -30.86
C TYR A 315 45.67 -7.61 -30.47
N TYR A 316 44.66 -7.77 -29.59
CA TYR A 316 44.18 -9.07 -29.12
C TYR A 316 42.90 -9.56 -29.81
N ARG A 317 42.09 -8.64 -30.34
CA ARG A 317 40.78 -8.92 -30.95
C ARG A 317 40.43 -7.84 -31.95
N ASN A 318 39.77 -8.23 -33.04
CA ASN A 318 39.17 -7.31 -33.99
C ASN A 318 37.69 -7.06 -33.65
N TYR A 319 37.25 -5.83 -33.86
CA TYR A 319 35.87 -5.39 -33.64
C TYR A 319 35.26 -5.08 -35.01
N ASP A 320 34.31 -5.91 -35.45
CA ASP A 320 33.56 -5.68 -36.69
C ASP A 320 32.42 -4.66 -36.48
N GLY A 321 31.77 -4.24 -37.57
CA GLY A 321 30.68 -3.28 -37.51
C GLY A 321 29.51 -3.68 -36.61
N MET A 322 29.26 -4.98 -36.40
CA MET A 322 28.21 -5.46 -35.49
C MET A 322 28.64 -5.33 -34.03
N HIS A 323 29.92 -5.54 -33.71
CA HIS A 323 30.45 -5.27 -32.38
C HIS A 323 30.38 -3.76 -32.07
N LEU A 324 30.75 -2.92 -33.03
CA LEU A 324 30.67 -1.47 -32.87
C LEU A 324 29.23 -0.99 -32.76
N LEU A 325 28.28 -1.57 -33.51
CA LEU A 325 26.85 -1.28 -33.36
C LEU A 325 26.35 -1.57 -31.94
N LYS A 326 26.74 -2.71 -31.35
CA LYS A 326 26.37 -3.02 -29.97
C LYS A 326 26.89 -1.96 -29.00
N HIS A 327 28.14 -1.51 -29.18
CA HIS A 327 28.70 -0.41 -28.39
C HIS A 327 27.99 0.92 -28.64
N ALA A 328 27.59 1.20 -29.89
CA ALA A 328 26.84 2.39 -30.27
C ALA A 328 25.50 2.46 -29.53
N LEU A 329 24.71 1.36 -29.55
CA LEU A 329 23.42 1.24 -28.86
C LEU A 329 23.54 1.36 -27.33
N HIS A 330 24.66 0.94 -26.75
CA HIS A 330 24.89 1.03 -25.30
C HIS A 330 25.53 2.35 -24.86
N ASN A 331 25.77 3.27 -25.79
CA ASN A 331 26.56 4.46 -25.56
C ASN A 331 27.94 4.19 -24.91
N THR A 332 28.62 3.12 -25.35
CA THR A 332 29.94 2.70 -24.82
C THR A 332 31.00 2.65 -25.92
N CYS A 333 32.26 2.44 -25.53
CA CYS A 333 33.39 2.19 -26.42
C CYS A 333 34.06 0.86 -26.04
N PRO A 334 34.53 0.05 -27.00
CA PRO A 334 35.32 -1.15 -26.69
C PRO A 334 36.63 -0.78 -25.97
N ASP A 335 36.94 -1.51 -24.90
CA ASP A 335 38.23 -1.39 -24.23
C ASP A 335 39.29 -2.19 -24.99
N MET A 336 40.22 -1.49 -25.63
CA MET A 336 41.27 -2.09 -26.44
C MET A 336 42.63 -1.99 -25.73
N MET A 337 43.34 -3.11 -25.68
CA MET A 337 44.67 -3.21 -25.07
C MET A 337 45.69 -3.64 -26.12
N LYS A 338 46.93 -3.17 -25.97
CA LYS A 338 48.10 -3.61 -26.73
C LYS A 338 49.21 -4.10 -25.82
N SER A 339 50.00 -5.06 -26.30
CA SER A 339 51.21 -5.49 -25.60
C SER A 339 52.33 -4.48 -25.85
N ILE A 340 52.94 -3.96 -24.78
CA ILE A 340 54.11 -3.08 -24.86
C ILE A 340 55.43 -3.78 -24.51
N GLY A 341 55.37 -5.09 -24.25
CA GLY A 341 56.52 -5.90 -23.85
C GLY A 341 56.09 -7.11 -23.03
N LYS A 342 57.06 -7.89 -22.56
CA LYS A 342 56.83 -9.02 -21.65
C LYS A 342 57.42 -8.72 -20.28
N ASP A 343 56.72 -9.15 -19.22
CA ASP A 343 57.20 -9.09 -17.85
C ASP A 343 58.32 -10.13 -17.58
N GLU A 344 58.88 -10.11 -16.37
CA GLU A 344 59.92 -11.06 -15.92
C GLU A 344 59.45 -12.52 -15.91
N HIS A 345 58.13 -12.76 -16.01
CA HIS A 345 57.50 -14.08 -16.04
C HIS A 345 57.05 -14.49 -17.47
N GLY A 346 57.34 -13.66 -18.49
CA GLY A 346 57.00 -13.92 -19.88
C GLY A 346 55.57 -13.57 -20.30
N ASN A 347 54.77 -12.95 -19.44
CA ASN A 347 53.42 -12.48 -19.76
C ASN A 347 53.45 -11.11 -20.42
N ASP A 348 52.48 -10.83 -21.30
CA ASP A 348 52.35 -9.52 -21.93
C ASP A 348 52.00 -8.42 -20.92
N ILE A 349 52.77 -7.34 -20.93
CA ILE A 349 52.42 -6.10 -20.24
C ILE A 349 51.37 -5.38 -21.09
N LYS A 350 50.12 -5.41 -20.62
CA LYS A 350 48.98 -4.82 -21.31
C LYS A 350 48.85 -3.34 -20.99
N MET A 351 48.87 -2.51 -22.03
CA MET A 351 48.58 -1.08 -21.94
C MET A 351 47.36 -0.76 -22.79
N ARG A 352 46.57 0.24 -22.40
CA ARG A 352 45.46 0.74 -23.21
C ARG A 352 45.94 1.24 -24.55
N ASP A 353 45.26 0.82 -25.61
CA ASP A 353 45.55 1.25 -26.97
C ASP A 353 44.72 2.49 -27.32
N SER A 354 45.24 3.67 -26.97
CA SER A 354 44.54 4.94 -27.19
C SER A 354 44.17 5.18 -28.66
N GLU A 355 45.01 4.75 -29.61
CA GLU A 355 44.75 4.93 -31.04
C GLU A 355 43.59 4.02 -31.52
N GLY A 356 43.62 2.74 -31.14
CA GLY A 356 42.53 1.80 -31.45
C GLY A 356 41.19 2.25 -30.86
N ILE A 357 41.19 2.73 -29.61
CA ILE A 357 40.00 3.26 -28.93
C ILE A 357 39.46 4.50 -29.65
N GLN A 358 40.33 5.43 -30.07
CA GLN A 358 39.92 6.61 -30.83
C GLN A 358 39.31 6.24 -32.19
N LEU A 359 39.90 5.27 -32.90
CA LEU A 359 39.36 4.78 -34.17
C LEU A 359 38.00 4.10 -33.97
N ALA A 360 37.85 3.29 -32.93
CA ALA A 360 36.57 2.68 -32.56
C ALA A 360 35.50 3.72 -32.23
N ASN A 361 35.83 4.76 -31.45
CA ASN A 361 34.91 5.85 -31.18
C ASN A 361 34.49 6.58 -32.45
N ALA A 362 35.43 6.93 -33.34
CA ALA A 362 35.10 7.59 -34.60
C ALA A 362 34.12 6.76 -35.45
N LYS A 363 34.32 5.43 -35.50
CA LYS A 363 33.42 4.52 -36.22
C LYS A 363 32.07 4.33 -35.53
N ILE A 364 32.04 4.37 -34.20
CA ILE A 364 30.78 4.36 -33.44
C ILE A 364 30.01 5.66 -33.68
N ASP A 365 30.67 6.81 -33.70
CA ASP A 365 30.02 8.10 -33.97
C ASP A 365 29.50 8.19 -35.41
N GLU A 366 30.20 7.57 -36.38
CA GLU A 366 29.69 7.40 -37.75
C GLU A 366 28.41 6.54 -37.78
N ILE A 367 28.35 5.46 -37.00
CA ILE A 367 27.13 4.65 -36.85
C ILE A 367 25.99 5.46 -36.22
N ARG A 368 26.28 6.36 -35.28
CA ARG A 368 25.26 7.16 -34.58
C ARG A 368 24.71 8.32 -35.41
N ASN A 369 25.52 8.89 -36.31
CA ASN A 369 25.21 10.13 -37.03
C ASN A 369 24.95 9.95 -38.53
N GLY A 370 25.08 8.73 -39.07
CA GLY A 370 24.75 8.42 -40.47
C GLY A 370 23.26 8.51 -40.78
#